data_AF-A0A3D0JGA9-F1
#
_entry.id   AF-A0A3D0JGA9-F1
#
_cell.length_a   1.000
_cell.length_b   1.000
_cell.length_c   1.000
_cell.angle_alpha   90.00
_cell.angle_beta   90.00
_cell.angle_gamma   90.00
#
_symmetry.space_group_name_H-M   'P 1'
#
loop_
_entity.id
_entity.type
_entity.pdbx_description
1 polymer ?
#
loop_
_entity_poly.entity_id
_entity_poly.type
_entity_poly.pdbx_seq_one_letter_code
_entity_poly.pdbx_strand_id
1 'polypeptide(L)' 'MAELEKIASFTVNHLVLLPGIYVSRKDKVGAETITTFDLRMTAPNKEPVMNTAEIHTIEHLGATFLRNKEGVKDKTIYF' A
#
# COMPACT_ATOMS: atom_id res chain seq x y z
N MET A 1 -11.65 19.13 23.22
CA MET A 1 -11.99 17.99 22.35
C MET A 1 -10.69 17.21 22.13
N ALA A 2 -10.69 15.88 22.23
CA ALA A 2 -9.48 15.11 21.96
C ALA A 2 -9.09 15.25 20.48
N GLU A 3 -7.81 15.48 20.21
CA GLU A 3 -7.27 15.62 18.87
C GLU A 3 -7.26 14.24 18.18
N LEU A 4 -7.75 14.17 16.93
CA LEU A 4 -7.82 12.91 16.20
C LEU A 4 -6.42 12.52 15.72
N GLU A 5 -5.92 11.35 16.13
CA GLU A 5 -4.69 10.81 15.57
C GLU A 5 -4.91 10.46 14.08
N LYS A 6 -4.23 11.20 13.21
CA LYS A 6 -4.30 10.96 11.77
C LYS A 6 -3.53 9.69 11.44
N ILE A 7 -4.16 8.80 10.67
CA ILE A 7 -3.45 7.68 10.04
C ILE A 7 -2.35 8.20 9.11
N ALA A 8 -1.26 7.45 8.95
CA ALA A 8 -0.06 7.90 8.24
C ALA A 8 -0.34 8.43 6.82
N SER A 9 -1.30 7.86 6.09
CA SER A 9 -1.65 8.36 4.75
C SER A 9 -2.20 9.79 4.79
N PHE A 10 -2.86 10.23 5.86
CA PHE A 10 -3.46 11.57 5.96
C PHE A 10 -2.46 12.67 6.31
N THR A 11 -1.18 12.32 6.52
CA THR A 11 -0.10 13.28 6.72
C THR A 11 0.70 13.51 5.42
N VAL A 12 0.42 12.76 4.35
CA VAL A 12 1.08 12.87 3.04
C VAL A 12 0.38 13.91 2.15
N ASN A 13 1.16 14.79 1.50
CA ASN A 13 0.64 15.73 0.52
C ASN A 13 0.30 15.05 -0.82
N HIS A 14 -0.97 14.72 -1.00
CA HIS A 14 -1.47 14.04 -2.21
C HIS A 14 -1.47 14.91 -3.48
N LEU A 15 -1.31 16.23 -3.38
CA LEU A 15 -1.24 17.12 -4.55
C LEU A 15 0.07 16.96 -5.34
N VAL A 16 1.12 16.46 -4.68
CA VAL A 16 2.46 16.26 -5.27
C VAL A 16 2.89 14.79 -5.32
N LEU A 17 2.09 13.87 -4.79
CA LEU A 17 2.39 12.44 -4.80
C LEU A 17 2.27 11.86 -6.23
N LEU A 18 3.22 11.01 -6.62
CA LEU A 18 3.30 10.40 -7.95
C LEU A 18 3.16 8.87 -7.88
N PRO A 19 2.86 8.19 -9.00
CA PRO A 19 2.92 6.73 -9.06
C PRO A 19 4.28 6.20 -8.58
N GLY A 20 4.26 5.10 -7.83
CA GLY A 20 5.48 4.54 -7.22
C GLY A 20 5.20 3.62 -6.04
N ILE A 21 6.29 3.20 -5.39
CA ILE A 21 6.26 2.34 -4.20
C ILE A 21 6.85 3.12 -3.04
N TYR A 22 6.04 3.33 -2.00
CA TYR A 22 6.44 4.07 -0.81
C TYR A 22 6.28 3.22 0.43
N VAL A 23 7.10 3.49 1.46
CA VAL A 23 6.80 2.99 2.80
C VAL A 23 5.69 3.86 3.37
N SER A 24 4.50 3.28 3.54
CA SER A 24 3.36 3.99 4.13
C SER A 24 3.55 4.15 5.64
N ARG A 25 3.90 3.05 6.31
CA ARG A 25 4.20 3.03 7.75
C ARG A 25 5.00 1.80 8.14
N LYS A 26 5.56 1.85 9.36
CA LYS A 26 6.22 0.75 10.03
C LYS A 26 5.60 0.57 11.42
N ASP A 27 4.93 -0.55 11.63
CA ASP A 27 4.31 -0.90 12.90
C ASP A 27 5.20 -1.89 13.64
N LYS A 28 5.36 -1.73 14.96
CA LYS A 28 6.06 -2.71 15.80
C LYS A 28 5.04 -3.69 16.39
N VAL A 29 5.26 -4.98 16.17
CA VAL A 29 4.42 -6.06 16.71
C VAL A 29 5.33 -7.07 17.41
N GLY A 30 5.37 -7.01 18.74
CA GLY A 30 6.35 -7.77 19.53
C GLY A 30 7.79 -7.38 19.15
N ALA A 31 8.59 -8.37 18.75
CA ALA A 31 9.95 -8.15 18.27
C ALA A 31 10.02 -7.73 16.79
N GLU A 32 8.94 -7.94 16.03
CA GLU A 32 8.92 -7.78 14.58
C GLU A 32 8.48 -6.38 14.14
N THR A 33 8.83 -6.03 12.90
CA THR A 33 8.37 -4.79 12.26
C THR A 33 7.55 -5.11 11.02
N ILE A 34 6.26 -4.77 11.05
CA ILE A 34 5.41 -4.84 9.87
C ILE A 34 5.60 -3.55 9.07
N THR A 35 5.99 -3.69 7.81
CA THR A 35 6.09 -2.55 6.90
C THR A 35 4.92 -2.60 5.93
N THR A 36 4.06 -1.57 5.96
CA THR A 36 3.02 -1.40 4.95
C THR A 36 3.56 -0.53 3.83
N PHE A 37 3.41 -0.99 2.59
CA PHE A 37 3.79 -0.24 1.41
C PHE A 37 2.56 0.38 0.74
N ASP A 38 2.69 1.60 0.27
CA ASP A 38 1.74 2.26 -0.64
C ASP A 38 2.21 1.96 -2.07
N LEU A 39 1.45 1.12 -2.77
CA LEU A 39 1.65 0.80 -4.18
C LEU A 39 0.76 1.73 -5.01
N ARG A 40 1.29 2.91 -5.31
CA ARG A 40 0.55 3.98 -5.96
C ARG A 40 0.55 3.76 -7.47
N MET A 41 -0.57 3.30 -8.02
CA MET A 41 -0.70 3.03 -9.45
C MET A 41 -0.97 4.29 -10.28
N THR A 42 -1.66 5.28 -9.69
CA THR A 42 -2.03 6.53 -10.38
C THR A 42 -1.78 7.77 -9.51
N ALA A 43 -1.45 8.89 -10.16
CA ALA A 43 -1.27 10.19 -9.55
C ALA A 43 -2.61 10.71 -8.98
N PRO A 44 -2.71 10.96 -7.67
CA PRO A 44 -3.97 11.34 -7.05
C PRO A 44 -4.55 12.61 -7.66
N ASN A 45 -5.83 12.57 -8.04
CA ASN A 45 -6.58 13.70 -8.61
C ASN A 45 -5.98 14.28 -9.91
N LYS A 46 -5.11 13.54 -10.61
CA LYS A 46 -4.48 13.96 -11.87
C LYS A 46 -4.69 12.95 -12.98
N GLU A 47 -4.56 11.67 -12.65
CA GLU A 47 -4.77 10.57 -13.59
C GLU A 47 -6.15 9.92 -13.36
N PRO A 48 -6.74 9.29 -14.39
CA PRO A 48 -7.96 8.51 -14.23
C PRO A 48 -7.78 7.44 -13.14
N VAL A 49 -8.86 7.15 -12.41
CA VAL A 49 -8.89 5.99 -11.51
C VAL A 49 -8.83 4.70 -12.33
N MET A 50 -8.26 3.64 -11.75
CA MET A 50 -8.40 2.30 -12.33
C MET A 50 -9.84 1.83 -12.16
N ASN A 51 -10.42 1.20 -13.19
CA ASN A 51 -11.76 0.63 -13.03
C ASN A 51 -11.69 -0.66 -12.18
N THR A 52 -12.86 -1.09 -11.72
CA THR A 52 -13.00 -2.23 -10.81
C THR A 52 -12.44 -3.52 -11.40
N ALA A 53 -12.64 -3.76 -12.70
CA ALA A 53 -12.21 -5.01 -13.34
C ALA A 53 -10.68 -5.17 -13.34
N GLU A 54 -9.96 -4.10 -13.69
CA GLU A 54 -8.51 -4.08 -13.75
C GLU A 54 -7.90 -4.19 -12.35
N ILE A 55 -8.40 -3.41 -11.37
CA ILE A 55 -7.85 -3.45 -10.01
C ILE A 55 -8.14 -4.79 -9.32
N HIS A 56 -9.31 -5.40 -9.55
CA HIS A 56 -9.63 -6.73 -9.05
C HIS A 56 -8.75 -7.82 -9.69
N THR A 57 -8.42 -7.68 -10.97
CA THR A 57 -7.46 -8.58 -11.64
C THR A 57 -6.07 -8.44 -11.02
N ILE A 58 -5.61 -7.21 -10.76
CA ILE A 58 -4.33 -6.94 -10.10
C ILE A 58 -4.31 -7.49 -8.67
N GLU A 59 -5.40 -7.34 -7.91
CA GLU A 59 -5.56 -7.89 -6.56
C GLU A 59 -5.26 -9.39 -6.56
N HIS A 60 -5.97 -10.16 -7.40
CA HIS A 60 -5.77 -11.61 -7.50
C HIS A 60 -4.35 -11.99 -7.95
N LEU A 61 -3.86 -11.38 -9.02
CA LEU A 61 -2.54 -11.71 -9.57
C LEU A 61 -1.41 -11.35 -8.61
N GLY A 62 -1.46 -10.18 -7.98
CA GLY A 62 -0.46 -9.72 -7.02
C GLY A 62 -0.47 -10.55 -5.75
N ALA A 63 -1.66 -10.88 -5.22
CA ALA A 63 -1.81 -11.76 -4.07
C ALA A 63 -1.23 -13.15 -4.33
N THR A 64 -1.48 -13.72 -5.51
CA THR A 64 -0.92 -15.01 -5.92
C THR A 64 0.60 -14.91 -6.10
N PHE A 65 1.10 -13.89 -6.79
CA PHE A 65 2.52 -13.75 -7.07
C PHE A 65 3.35 -13.56 -5.80
N LEU A 66 3.00 -12.61 -4.94
CA LEU A 66 3.77 -12.27 -3.74
C LEU A 66 3.81 -13.43 -2.74
N ARG A 67 2.72 -14.20 -2.64
CA ARG A 67 2.64 -15.40 -1.78
C ARG A 67 3.29 -16.65 -2.37
N ASN A 68 3.84 -16.60 -3.57
CA ASN A 68 4.57 -17.71 -4.19
C ASN A 68 6.01 -17.36 -4.58
N LYS A 69 6.39 -16.07 -4.54
CA LYS A 69 7.73 -15.62 -4.87
C LYS A 69 8.73 -15.96 -3.75
N GLU A 70 9.76 -16.73 -4.09
CA GLU A 70 10.87 -17.04 -3.18
C GLU A 70 11.49 -15.76 -2.59
N GLY A 71 11.78 -15.78 -1.29
CA GLY A 71 12.33 -14.65 -0.53
C GLY A 71 11.30 -13.59 -0.09
N VAL A 72 10.09 -13.60 -0.65
CA VAL A 72 9.00 -12.65 -0.37
C VAL A 72 7.77 -13.34 0.25
N LYS A 73 7.50 -14.58 -0.16
CA LYS A 73 6.35 -15.38 0.29
C LYS A 73 6.15 -15.35 1.81
N ASP A 74 7.18 -15.73 2.57
CA ASP A 74 7.08 -15.87 4.03
C ASP A 74 7.02 -14.51 4.76
N LYS A 75 7.21 -13.41 4.03
CA LYS A 75 7.17 -12.03 4.55
C LYS A 75 5.90 -11.28 4.14
N THR A 76 5.05 -11.89 3.32
CA THR A 76 3.82 -11.26 2.83
C THR A 76 2.65 -11.60 3.74
N ILE A 77 2.21 -10.61 4.52
CA ILE A 77 1.05 -10.74 5.40
C ILE A 77 -0.24 -10.59 4.59
N TYR A 78 -0.34 -9.49 3.85
CA TYR A 78 -1.49 -9.14 3.05
C TYR A 78 -1.05 -8.34 1.81
N PHE A 79 -1.74 -8.61 0.71
CA PHE A 79 -1.78 -7.83 -0.51
C PHE A 79 -3.23 -7.82 -0.92
#